data_AF-A0A123SVA6-F1
#
_entry.id   AF-A0A123SVA6-F1
#
_cell.length_a   1.000
_cell.length_b   1.000
_cell.length_c   1.000
_cell.angle_alpha   90.00
_cell.angle_beta   90.00
_cell.angle_gamma   90.00
#
_symmetry.space_group_name_H-M   'P 1'
#
loop_
_entity.id
_entity.type
_entity.pdbx_description
1 polymer ?
#
loop_
_entity_poly.entity_id
_entity_poly.type
_entity_poly.pdbx_seq_one_letter_code
_entity_poly.pdbx_strand_id
1 'polypeptide(L)'
;MNNTGIHHISSLVGNIHQTYHFYHHILGLKLTLKTVNQEDSSMYHLFLGDDEGRFGTEFTIFDMPNHPSHRSGSNRLERTVFLVKDFAALEFW
;
A
#
# COMPACT_ATOMS: atom_id res chain seq x y z
N MET A 1 22.77 -13.08 5.98
CA MET A 1 21.63 -12.94 5.06
C MET A 1 21.59 -11.48 4.61
N ASN A 2 21.81 -11.21 3.32
CA ASN A 2 21.66 -9.84 2.79
C ASN A 2 20.17 -9.57 2.64
N ASN A 3 19.61 -8.70 3.48
CA ASN A 3 18.26 -8.22 3.30
C ASN A 3 18.29 -7.12 2.22
N THR A 4 17.73 -7.39 1.05
CA THR A 4 17.91 -6.59 -0.17
C THR A 4 17.04 -5.33 -0.27
N GLY A 5 16.33 -4.95 0.80
CA GLY A 5 15.54 -3.72 0.87
C GLY A 5 14.16 -3.95 1.48
N ILE A 6 13.25 -3.03 1.20
CA ILE A 6 11.83 -3.19 1.56
C ILE A 6 11.24 -4.28 0.65
N HIS A 7 10.51 -5.23 1.23
CA HIS A 7 9.76 -6.23 0.46
C HIS A 7 8.38 -5.67 0.08
N HIS A 8 7.60 -5.29 1.09
CA HIS A 8 6.35 -4.55 0.97
C HIS A 8 6.11 -3.66 2.18
N ILE A 9 5.12 -2.78 2.08
CA ILE A 9 4.53 -2.04 3.22
C ILE A 9 3.04 -2.39 3.30
N SER A 10 2.52 -2.54 4.52
CA SER A 10 1.11 -2.78 4.78
C SER A 10 0.48 -1.60 5.52
N SER A 11 -0.71 -1.18 5.09
CA SER A 11 -1.45 -0.07 5.68
C SER A 11 -2.84 -0.48 6.11
N LEU A 12 -3.30 0.06 7.25
CA LEU A 12 -4.67 -0.12 7.73
C LEU A 12 -5.52 1.07 7.25
N VAL A 13 -6.68 0.79 6.65
CA VAL A 13 -7.53 1.83 6.08
C VAL A 13 -8.98 1.71 6.55
N GLY A 14 -9.67 2.84 6.70
CA GLY A 14 -11.06 2.87 7.15
C GLY A 14 -12.10 2.68 6.03
N ASN A 15 -11.69 2.78 4.76
CA ASN A 15 -12.56 2.57 3.61
C ASN A 15 -11.75 2.00 2.45
N ILE A 16 -11.78 0.68 2.30
CA ILE A 16 -11.04 -0.01 1.24
C ILE A 16 -11.38 0.45 -0.17
N HIS A 17 -12.62 0.83 -0.47
CA HIS A 17 -13.01 1.27 -1.82
C HIS A 17 -12.38 2.61 -2.18
N GLN A 18 -12.38 3.56 -1.25
CA GLN A 18 -11.73 4.86 -1.43
C GLN A 18 -10.22 4.70 -1.56
N THR A 19 -9.63 3.88 -0.69
CA THR A 19 -8.19 3.58 -0.73
C THR A 19 -7.80 2.87 -2.03
N TYR A 20 -8.55 1.85 -2.44
CA TYR A 20 -8.33 1.16 -3.71
C TYR A 20 -8.42 2.13 -4.88
N HIS A 21 -9.43 3.00 -4.92
CA HIS A 21 -9.54 4.00 -5.97
C HIS A 21 -8.32 4.90 -6.05
N PHE A 22 -7.83 5.38 -4.89
CA PHE A 22 -6.63 6.20 -4.85
C PHE A 22 -5.38 5.45 -5.36
N TYR A 23 -5.06 4.29 -4.79
CA TYR A 23 -3.83 3.59 -5.16
C TYR A 23 -3.88 2.96 -6.56
N HIS A 24 -5.04 2.42 -6.97
CA HIS A 24 -5.17 1.75 -8.27
C HIS A 24 -5.48 2.72 -9.41
N HIS A 25 -6.47 3.60 -9.25
CA HIS A 25 -6.93 4.45 -10.34
C HIS A 25 -6.21 5.79 -10.41
N ILE A 26 -5.83 6.38 -9.26
CA ILE A 26 -5.12 7.67 -9.24
C ILE A 26 -3.61 7.43 -9.35
N LEU A 27 -3.00 6.60 -8.49
CA LEU A 27 -1.56 6.34 -8.52
C LEU A 27 -1.14 5.29 -9.56
N GLY A 28 -2.09 4.53 -10.12
CA GLY A 28 -1.79 3.57 -11.19
C GLY A 28 -1.14 2.26 -10.74
N LEU A 29 -1.11 1.94 -9.44
CA LEU A 29 -0.61 0.64 -8.97
C LEU A 29 -1.56 -0.48 -9.40
N LYS A 30 -1.04 -1.62 -9.83
CA LYS A 30 -1.86 -2.75 -10.26
C LYS A 30 -2.31 -3.60 -9.08
N LEU A 31 -3.58 -4.00 -9.07
CA LEU A 31 -4.07 -5.03 -8.14
C LEU A 31 -3.49 -6.39 -8.54
N THR A 32 -2.54 -6.89 -7.76
CA THR A 32 -1.86 -8.18 -8.01
C THR A 32 -2.57 -9.33 -7.31
N LEU A 33 -3.15 -9.08 -6.13
CA LEU A 33 -3.92 -10.07 -5.38
C LEU A 33 -5.05 -9.41 -4.60
N LYS A 34 -6.24 -10.01 -4.65
CA LYS A 34 -7.38 -9.73 -3.78
C LYS A 34 -7.63 -10.95 -2.91
N THR A 35 -7.46 -10.81 -1.61
CA THR A 35 -7.68 -11.89 -0.63
C THR A 35 -8.24 -11.31 0.66
N VAL A 36 -8.26 -12.13 1.71
CA VAL A 36 -8.60 -11.75 3.09
C VAL A 36 -7.40 -11.95 4.00
N ASN A 37 -7.39 -11.28 5.15
CA ASN A 37 -6.38 -11.50 6.19
C ASN A 37 -6.43 -12.96 6.65
N GLN A 38 -5.26 -13.60 6.74
CA GLN A 38 -5.13 -15.00 7.16
C GLN A 38 -5.54 -15.22 8.62
N GLU A 39 -5.46 -14.18 9.46
CA GLU A 39 -5.88 -14.22 10.87
C GLU A 39 -7.36 -13.84 11.04
N ASP A 40 -7.94 -13.10 10.10
CA ASP A 40 -9.32 -12.64 10.13
C ASP A 40 -9.92 -12.56 8.72
N SER A 41 -10.65 -13.61 8.34
CA SER A 41 -11.27 -13.71 7.02
C SER A 41 -12.36 -12.67 6.73
N SER A 42 -12.80 -11.90 7.74
CA SER A 42 -13.73 -10.78 7.52
C SER A 42 -13.05 -9.51 7.00
N MET A 43 -11.72 -9.45 7.11
CA MET A 43 -10.91 -8.30 6.72
C MET A 43 -10.33 -8.50 5.33
N TYR A 44 -10.72 -7.66 4.37
CA TYR A 44 -10.07 -7.67 3.07
C TYR A 44 -8.58 -7.30 3.17
N HIS A 45 -7.77 -7.96 2.35
CA HIS A 45 -6.36 -7.67 2.18
C HIS A 45 -6.04 -7.59 0.69
N LEU A 46 -5.78 -6.38 0.19
CA LEU A 46 -5.45 -6.14 -1.20
C LEU A 46 -3.96 -5.88 -1.36
N PHE A 47 -3.39 -6.47 -2.41
CA PHE A 47 -1.99 -6.30 -2.80
C PHE A 47 -1.95 -5.48 -4.08
N LEU A 48 -1.24 -4.36 -4.01
CA LEU A 48 -1.03 -3.43 -5.10
C LEU A 48 0.47 -3.36 -5.41
N GLY A 49 0.86 -3.26 -6.67
CA GLY A 49 2.28 -3.18 -7.01
C GLY A 49 2.50 -2.74 -8.45
N ASP A 50 3.70 -3.00 -8.97
CA ASP A 50 3.95 -2.84 -10.40
C ASP A 50 3.40 -4.01 -11.22
N ASP A 51 3.56 -3.93 -12.54
CA ASP A 51 3.09 -4.94 -13.47
C ASP A 51 3.85 -6.28 -13.41
N GLU A 52 5.04 -6.28 -12.84
CA GLU A 52 6.00 -7.39 -12.87
C GLU A 52 6.12 -8.11 -11.52
N GLY A 53 5.54 -7.57 -10.45
CA GLY A 53 5.65 -8.10 -9.09
C GLY A 53 7.06 -7.97 -8.52
N ARG A 54 7.79 -6.89 -8.85
CA ARG A 54 9.18 -6.72 -8.40
C ARG A 54 9.25 -6.42 -6.90
N PHE A 55 10.28 -6.94 -6.24
CA PHE A 55 10.57 -6.69 -4.82
C PHE A 55 10.64 -5.17 -4.53
N GLY A 56 9.98 -4.76 -3.46
CA GLY A 56 9.93 -3.36 -3.02
C GLY A 56 8.87 -2.49 -3.70
N THR A 57 8.10 -3.04 -4.64
CA THR A 57 6.99 -2.33 -5.28
C THR A 57 5.64 -2.63 -4.63
N GLU A 58 5.55 -3.71 -3.85
CA GLU A 58 4.30 -4.18 -3.26
C GLU A 58 3.87 -3.27 -2.09
N PHE A 59 2.63 -2.82 -2.16
CA PHE A 59 1.94 -2.05 -1.14
C PHE A 59 0.60 -2.72 -0.85
N THR A 60 0.35 -3.06 0.40
CA THR A 60 -0.86 -3.79 0.78
C THR A 60 -1.75 -2.99 1.71
N ILE A 61 -3.06 -3.22 1.60
CA ILE A 61 -4.07 -2.52 2.40
C ILE A 61 -5.01 -3.51 3.08
N PHE A 62 -5.26 -3.28 4.37
CA PHE A 62 -6.22 -4.00 5.19
C PHE A 62 -7.43 -3.11 5.49
N ASP A 63 -8.64 -3.65 5.32
CA ASP A 63 -9.89 -2.91 5.57
C ASP A 63 -10.30 -2.97 7.06
N MET A 64 -10.17 -1.85 7.76
CA MET A 64 -10.53 -1.72 9.18
C MET A 64 -11.41 -0.47 9.42
N PRO A 65 -12.70 -0.51 9.04
CA PRO A 65 -13.59 0.66 9.06
C PRO A 65 -13.82 1.27 10.45
N ASN A 66 -13.71 0.46 11.51
CA ASN A 66 -13.93 0.90 12.89
C ASN A 66 -12.63 1.22 13.64
N HIS A 67 -11.47 1.24 12.96
CA HIS A 67 -10.20 1.53 13.62
C HIS A 67 -10.12 3.01 14.03
N PRO A 68 -9.60 3.33 15.23
CA PRO A 68 -9.38 4.71 15.64
C PRO A 68 -8.54 5.48 14.62
N SER A 69 -8.87 6.76 14.43
CA SER A 69 -8.07 7.64 13.59
C SER A 69 -6.62 7.70 14.06
N HIS A 70 -5.71 7.86 13.10
CA HIS A 70 -4.29 8.02 13.34
C HIS A 70 -3.99 9.14 14.35
N ARG A 71 -3.06 8.89 15.29
CA ARG A 71 -2.62 9.87 16.31
C ARG A 71 -1.13 10.16 16.21
N SER A 72 -0.69 11.27 15.62
CA SER A 72 0.74 11.62 15.36
C SER A 72 1.72 11.49 16.55
N GLY A 73 3.03 11.32 16.27
CA GLY A 73 4.08 11.02 17.27
C GLY A 73 5.12 9.98 16.82
N SER A 74 6.17 9.74 17.62
CA SER A 74 7.32 8.87 17.24
C SER A 74 7.02 7.35 17.28
N ASN A 75 8.01 6.55 16.85
CA ASN A 75 8.02 5.08 16.88
C ASN A 75 7.00 4.39 15.96
N ARG A 76 6.82 4.92 14.74
CA ARG A 76 5.96 4.34 13.70
C ARG A 76 6.45 4.71 12.30
N LEU A 77 5.89 4.03 11.30
CA LEU A 77 5.98 4.47 9.90
C LEU A 77 5.01 5.64 9.67
N GLU A 78 5.54 6.80 9.30
CA GLU A 78 4.72 8.00 9.03
C GLU A 78 4.53 8.29 7.54
N ARG A 79 5.45 7.81 6.68
CA ARG A 79 5.41 8.09 5.25
C ARG A 79 5.91 6.89 4.46
N THR A 80 5.18 6.56 3.41
CA THR A 80 5.64 5.69 2.33
C THR A 80 5.89 6.57 1.10
N VAL A 81 7.04 6.41 0.46
CA VAL A 81 7.44 7.21 -0.69
C VAL A 81 7.56 6.29 -1.90
N PHE A 82 6.88 6.65 -2.99
CA PHE A 82 6.91 5.91 -4.25
C PHE A 82 7.89 6.60 -5.20
N LEU A 83 8.85 5.83 -5.72
CA LEU A 83 9.79 6.33 -6.71
C LEU A 83 9.11 6.44 -8.06
N VAL A 84 9.38 7.54 -8.75
CA VAL A 84 9.02 7.76 -10.15
C VAL A 84 10.28 7.70 -11.01
N LYS A 85 10.10 7.48 -12.31
CA LYS A 85 11.20 7.18 -13.24
C LYS A 85 12.28 8.27 -13.29
N ASP A 86 11.85 9.53 -13.38
CA ASP A 86 12.72 10.68 -13.61
C ASP A 86 12.03 11.99 -13.16
N PHE A 87 12.70 13.13 -13.37
CA PHE A 87 12.19 14.44 -12.98
C PHE A 87 10.93 14.86 -13.74
N ALA A 88 10.81 14.51 -15.03
CA ALA A 88 9.61 14.82 -15.80
C ALA A 88 8.39 14.07 -15.27
N ALA A 89 8.56 12.80 -14.86
CA ALA A 89 7.53 12.06 -14.15
C ALA A 89 7.19 12.71 -12.80
N LEU A 90 8.18 13.24 -12.08
CA LEU A 90 7.93 13.96 -10.83
C LEU A 90 7.14 15.25 -11.03
N GLU A 91 7.34 16.00 -12.12
CA GLU A 91 6.55 17.21 -12.44
C GLU A 91 5.11 16.90 -12.83
N PHE A 92 4.83 15.69 -13.32
CA PHE A 92 3.47 15.25 -13.64
C PHE A 92 2.63 14.97 -12.37
N TRP A 93 3.26 14.48 -11.29
CA TRP A 93 2.61 14.13 -10.02
C TRP A 93 2.50 15.32 -9.06
#